data_AF-A0AAW1UMX9-F1
#
_entry.id   AF-A0AAW1UMX9-F1
#
_cell.length_a   1.000
_cell.length_b   1.000
_cell.length_c   1.000
_cell.angle_alpha   90.00
_cell.angle_beta   90.00
_cell.angle_gamma   90.00
#
_symmetry.space_group_name_H-M   'P 1'
#
loop_
_entity.id
_entity.type
_entity.pdbx_description
1 polymer ?
#
loop_
_entity_poly.entity_id
_entity_poly.type
_entity_poly.pdbx_seq_one_letter_code
_entity_poly.pdbx_strand_id
1 'polypeptide(L)'
;MKYLSKQYAKDDSLFPNDPKSGTLVEERMYFSSNYLFPKLREYFVPVLFENTQPSTEKAKHFEEYMKLLDQFLENEIWIAGKNLTMADFSIITIISTAEAIMFQINKYPNVAAWYKRAKEAMASFGYEEVNQAGADEFGNLFKSKLEQRA
;
A
#
# COMPACT_ATOMS: atom_id res chain seq x y z
N MET A 1 -4.82 -13.75 -1.10
CA MET A 1 -5.69 -13.11 -2.12
C MET A 1 -5.94 -14.02 -3.33
N LYS A 2 -4.92 -14.44 -4.09
CA LYS A 2 -5.08 -15.27 -5.31
C LYS A 2 -5.99 -16.50 -5.16
N TYR A 3 -5.81 -17.30 -4.11
CA TYR A 3 -6.66 -18.48 -3.87
C TYR A 3 -8.14 -18.11 -3.75
N LEU A 4 -8.48 -17.10 -2.93
CA LEU A 4 -9.87 -16.67 -2.74
C LEU A 4 -10.50 -16.19 -4.04
N SER A 5 -9.75 -15.42 -4.83
CA SER A 5 -10.23 -14.98 -6.15
C SER A 5 -10.51 -16.17 -7.07
N LYS A 6 -9.59 -17.14 -7.16
CA LYS A 6 -9.74 -18.29 -8.05
C LYS A 6 -10.86 -19.26 -7.63
N GLN A 7 -11.14 -19.37 -6.33
CA GLN A 7 -12.12 -20.32 -5.82
C GLN A 7 -13.53 -19.75 -5.71
N TYR A 8 -13.65 -18.45 -5.39
CA TYR A 8 -14.92 -17.89 -4.94
C TYR A 8 -15.36 -16.64 -5.71
N ALA A 9 -14.51 -16.04 -6.55
CA ALA A 9 -14.94 -14.89 -7.33
C ALA A 9 -15.97 -15.31 -8.38
N LYS A 10 -16.94 -14.44 -8.63
CA LYS A 10 -17.97 -14.65 -9.65
C LYS A 10 -17.46 -14.38 -11.07
N ASP A 11 -16.39 -13.62 -11.17
CA ASP A 11 -15.70 -13.24 -12.40
C ASP A 11 -14.18 -13.17 -12.13
N ASP A 12 -13.41 -12.87 -13.18
CA ASP A 12 -11.96 -12.75 -13.11
C ASP A 12 -11.47 -11.29 -13.02
N SER A 13 -12.33 -10.33 -12.69
CA SER A 13 -11.97 -8.91 -12.64
C SER A 13 -10.81 -8.61 -11.68
N LEU A 14 -10.82 -9.24 -10.49
CA LEU A 14 -9.78 -9.05 -9.48
C LEU A 14 -8.46 -9.76 -9.80
N PHE A 15 -8.51 -10.79 -10.65
CA PHE A 15 -7.37 -11.58 -11.08
C PHE A 15 -7.62 -12.16 -12.48
N PRO A 16 -7.34 -11.39 -13.54
CA PRO A 16 -7.70 -11.77 -14.90
C PRO A 16 -7.08 -13.10 -15.32
N ASN A 17 -7.87 -13.92 -16.03
CA ASN A 17 -7.35 -15.18 -16.59
C ASN A 17 -6.50 -14.96 -17.84
N ASP A 18 -6.66 -13.82 -18.53
CA ASP A 18 -5.78 -13.41 -19.62
C ASP A 18 -4.32 -13.42 -19.15
N PRO A 19 -3.42 -14.19 -19.78
CA PRO A 19 -2.05 -14.35 -19.30
C PRO A 19 -1.30 -13.03 -19.12
N LYS A 20 -1.50 -12.06 -20.02
CA LYS A 20 -0.78 -10.78 -19.97
C LYS A 20 -1.25 -9.94 -18.78
N SER A 21 -2.56 -9.77 -18.65
CA SER A 21 -3.17 -8.97 -17.59
C SER A 21 -2.99 -9.62 -16.23
N GLY A 22 -3.15 -10.95 -16.14
CA GLY A 22 -2.91 -11.72 -14.92
C GLY A 22 -1.44 -11.64 -14.47
N THR A 23 -0.48 -11.74 -15.38
CA THR A 23 0.96 -11.61 -15.06
C THR A 23 1.28 -10.21 -14.52
N LEU A 24 0.68 -9.16 -15.08
CA LEU A 24 0.86 -7.80 -14.58
C LEU A 24 0.34 -7.67 -13.13
N VAL A 25 -0.83 -8.22 -12.82
CA VAL A 25 -1.34 -8.25 -11.44
C VAL A 25 -0.38 -9.02 -10.52
N GLU A 26 0.13 -10.17 -10.94
CA GLU A 26 1.11 -10.94 -10.16
C GLU A 26 2.40 -10.16 -9.92
N GLU A 27 2.95 -9.49 -10.94
CA GLU A 27 4.14 -8.66 -10.83
C GLU A 27 3.95 -7.56 -9.77
N ARG A 28 2.80 -6.88 -9.78
CA ARG A 28 2.47 -5.83 -8.81
C ARG A 28 2.27 -6.39 -7.40
N MET A 29 1.73 -7.60 -7.27
CA MET A 29 1.64 -8.30 -5.99
C MET A 29 3.02 -8.70 -5.44
N TYR A 30 3.94 -9.17 -6.28
CA TYR A 30 5.33 -9.43 -5.89
C TYR A 30 6.07 -8.16 -5.52
N PHE A 31 5.83 -7.07 -6.26
CA PHE A 31 6.34 -5.75 -5.89
C PHE A 31 5.89 -5.34 -4.48
N SER A 32 4.59 -5.46 -4.21
CA SER A 32 3.97 -5.17 -2.91
C SER A 32 4.65 -5.97 -1.78
N SER A 33 4.79 -7.29 -1.94
CA SER A 33 5.28 -8.18 -0.87
C SER A 33 6.80 -8.17 -0.68
N ASN A 34 7.58 -8.00 -1.75
CA ASN A 34 9.03 -8.20 -1.72
C ASN A 34 9.82 -6.90 -1.67
N TYR A 35 9.20 -5.78 -2.04
CA TYR A 35 9.89 -4.49 -2.14
C TYR A 35 9.18 -3.42 -1.31
N LEU A 36 7.92 -3.11 -1.61
CA LEU A 36 7.22 -1.98 -0.99
C LEU A 36 7.01 -2.19 0.52
N PHE A 37 6.35 -3.28 0.92
CA PHE A 37 6.07 -3.55 2.33
C PHE A 37 7.34 -3.78 3.17
N PRO A 38 8.33 -4.59 2.74
CA PRO A 38 9.55 -4.77 3.51
C PRO A 38 10.29 -3.47 3.80
N LYS A 39 10.34 -2.52 2.86
CA LYS A 39 10.98 -1.22 3.10
C LYS A 39 10.20 -0.31 4.03
N LEU A 40 8.87 -0.30 3.94
CA LEU A 40 8.06 0.40 4.95
C LEU A 40 8.29 -0.22 6.34
N ARG A 41 8.35 -1.55 6.43
CA ARG A 41 8.62 -2.28 7.68
C ARG A 41 9.98 -1.96 8.26
N GLU A 42 11.03 -1.92 7.45
CA GLU A 42 12.37 -1.49 7.89
C GLU A 42 12.33 -0.10 8.54
N TYR A 43 11.50 0.81 8.02
CA TYR A 43 11.34 2.15 8.56
C TYR A 43 10.61 2.19 9.91
N PHE A 44 9.47 1.50 10.08
CA PHE A 44 8.67 1.63 11.31
C PHE A 44 9.04 0.66 12.44
N VAL A 45 9.56 -0.55 12.14
CA VAL A 45 9.83 -1.58 13.17
C VAL A 45 10.78 -1.10 14.27
N PRO A 46 11.92 -0.44 13.95
CA PRO A 46 12.83 0.05 14.98
C PRO A 46 12.19 1.08 15.91
N VAL A 47 11.25 1.87 15.40
CA VAL A 47 10.52 2.88 16.19
C VAL A 47 9.58 2.20 17.17
N LEU A 48 8.89 1.14 16.74
CA LEU A 48 7.90 0.44 17.57
C LEU A 48 8.53 -0.50 18.61
N PHE A 49 9.60 -1.21 18.24
CA PHE A 49 10.12 -2.35 19.02
C PHE A 49 11.52 -2.14 19.59
N GLU A 50 12.34 -1.29 18.98
CA GLU A 50 13.74 -1.08 19.40
C GLU A 50 13.95 0.28 20.08
N ASN A 51 12.88 1.05 20.25
CA ASN A 51 12.90 2.38 20.85
C ASN A 51 13.82 3.41 20.18
N THR A 52 13.89 3.38 18.85
CA THR A 52 14.72 4.30 18.06
C THR A 52 13.91 5.42 17.39
N GLN A 53 14.60 6.48 16.96
CA GLN A 53 14.00 7.54 16.12
C GLN A 53 13.89 7.09 14.66
N PRO A 54 12.97 7.68 13.85
CA PRO A 54 12.87 7.37 12.43
C PRO A 54 14.18 7.64 11.70
N SER A 55 14.66 6.65 10.93
CA SER A 55 15.91 6.76 10.18
C SER A 55 15.68 7.40 8.81
N THR A 56 16.41 8.48 8.52
CA THR A 56 16.44 9.11 7.19
C THR A 56 16.92 8.15 6.10
N GLU A 57 17.85 7.25 6.41
CA GLU A 57 18.34 6.24 5.47
C GLU A 57 17.23 5.24 5.12
N LYS A 58 16.54 4.70 6.13
CA LYS A 58 15.44 3.75 5.91
C LYS A 58 14.24 4.41 5.23
N ALA A 59 14.00 5.69 5.50
CA ALA A 59 13.02 6.48 4.77
C ALA A 59 13.37 6.56 3.28
N LYS A 60 14.63 6.84 2.93
CA LYS A 60 15.10 6.88 1.53
C LYS A 60 14.88 5.55 0.79
N HIS A 61 15.14 4.41 1.44
CA HIS A 61 14.87 3.10 0.83
C HIS A 61 13.39 2.91 0.50
N PHE A 62 12.48 3.36 1.36
CA PHE A 62 11.05 3.32 1.06
C PHE A 62 10.67 4.35 -0.03
N GLU A 63 11.29 5.54 0.00
CA GLU A 63 11.08 6.58 -1.02
C GLU A 63 11.43 6.08 -2.44
N GLU A 64 12.44 5.22 -2.60
CA GLU A 64 12.80 4.60 -3.90
C GLU A 64 11.64 3.78 -4.49
N TYR A 65 11.00 2.93 -3.70
CA TYR A 65 9.88 2.12 -4.17
C TYR A 65 8.58 2.91 -4.28
N MET A 66 8.41 3.98 -3.51
CA MET A 66 7.33 4.94 -3.74
C MET A 66 7.46 5.65 -5.08
N LYS A 67 8.69 5.98 -5.54
CA LYS A 67 8.92 6.51 -6.89
C LYS A 67 8.54 5.50 -7.96
N LEU A 68 8.92 4.23 -7.78
CA LEU A 68 8.56 3.18 -8.73
C LEU A 68 7.04 2.94 -8.77
N LEU A 69 6.37 2.97 -7.61
CA LEU A 69 4.91 2.89 -7.56
C LEU A 69 4.24 4.07 -8.28
N ASP A 70 4.77 5.28 -8.11
CA ASP A 70 4.29 6.48 -8.81
C ASP A 70 4.45 6.36 -10.34
N GLN A 71 5.53 5.71 -10.79
CA GLN A 71 5.76 5.38 -12.21
C GLN A 71 4.82 4.29 -12.73
N PHE A 72 4.47 3.28 -11.93
CA PHE A 72 3.48 2.28 -12.34
C PHE A 72 2.09 2.88 -12.60
N LEU A 73 1.79 3.98 -11.92
CA LEU A 73 0.56 4.74 -12.09
C LEU A 73 0.67 5.83 -13.15
N GLU A 74 1.82 5.97 -13.82
CA GLU A 74 1.96 6.90 -14.93
C GLU A 74 1.10 6.43 -16.12
N ASN A 75 0.09 7.23 -16.47
CA ASN A 75 -0.92 6.91 -17.50
C ASN A 75 -1.86 5.75 -17.20
N GLU A 76 -1.87 5.23 -15.96
CA GLU A 76 -2.76 4.16 -15.53
C GLU A 76 -3.75 4.63 -14.46
N ILE A 77 -4.92 3.97 -14.40
CA ILE A 77 -5.97 4.33 -13.43
C ILE A 77 -5.76 3.57 -12.11
N TRP A 78 -5.31 2.32 -12.20
CA TRP A 78 -5.11 1.36 -11.14
C TRP A 78 -3.70 0.76 -11.24
N ILE A 79 -3.22 0.13 -10.16
CA ILE A 79 -1.82 -0.33 -10.06
C ILE A 79 -1.43 -1.30 -11.20
N ALA A 80 -2.38 -2.11 -11.66
CA ALA A 80 -2.19 -3.12 -12.69
C ALA A 80 -2.93 -2.80 -13.99
N GLY A 81 -3.20 -1.51 -14.26
CA GLY A 81 -3.74 -1.03 -15.52
C GLY A 81 -5.06 -0.28 -15.37
N LYS A 82 -6.05 -0.61 -16.22
CA LYS A 82 -7.32 0.13 -16.34
C LYS A 82 -8.43 -0.33 -15.41
N ASN A 83 -8.30 -1.50 -14.80
CA ASN A 83 -9.32 -2.08 -13.92
C ASN A 83 -8.81 -2.22 -12.49
N LEU A 84 -9.71 -2.12 -11.52
CA LEU A 84 -9.40 -2.39 -10.11
C LEU A 84 -9.09 -3.89 -9.95
N THR A 85 -7.97 -4.22 -9.32
CA THR A 85 -7.53 -5.61 -9.12
C THR A 85 -7.09 -5.86 -7.68
N MET A 86 -6.75 -7.12 -7.35
CA MET A 86 -6.18 -7.42 -6.04
C MET A 86 -4.85 -6.72 -5.76
N ALA A 87 -4.13 -6.23 -6.79
CA ALA A 87 -2.92 -5.43 -6.58
C ALA A 87 -3.25 -4.12 -5.86
N ASP A 88 -4.36 -3.47 -6.23
CA ASP A 88 -4.82 -2.24 -5.58
C ASP A 88 -5.21 -2.51 -4.13
N PHE A 89 -5.97 -3.58 -3.87
CA PHE A 89 -6.33 -4.01 -2.52
C PHE A 89 -5.10 -4.36 -1.68
N SER A 90 -4.02 -4.88 -2.26
CA SER A 90 -2.80 -5.16 -1.53
C SER A 90 -2.00 -3.90 -1.19
N ILE A 91 -1.90 -2.96 -2.13
CA ILE A 91 -0.99 -1.82 -1.98
C ILE A 91 -1.64 -0.71 -1.16
N ILE A 92 -2.97 -0.58 -1.19
CA ILE A 92 -3.66 0.45 -0.42
C ILE A 92 -3.42 0.29 1.08
N THR A 93 -3.27 -0.93 1.58
CA THR A 93 -2.99 -1.20 3.01
C THR A 93 -1.60 -0.69 3.41
N ILE A 94 -0.64 -0.72 2.49
CA ILE A 94 0.72 -0.24 2.71
C ILE A 94 0.73 1.29 2.68
N ILE A 95 0.04 1.90 1.71
CA ILE A 95 -0.03 3.35 1.58
C ILE A 95 -0.82 4.00 2.72
N SER A 96 -1.93 3.40 3.17
CA SER A 96 -2.66 3.89 4.34
C SER A 96 -1.84 3.80 5.62
N THR A 97 -1.08 2.71 5.79
CA THR A 97 -0.13 2.59 6.91
C THR A 97 0.96 3.66 6.84
N ALA A 98 1.52 3.90 5.66
CA ALA A 98 2.54 4.94 5.46
C ALA A 98 2.00 6.34 5.80
N GLU A 99 0.81 6.69 5.33
CA GLU A 99 0.13 7.93 5.70
C GLU A 99 -0.08 8.05 7.21
N ALA A 100 -0.59 6.99 7.85
CA ALA A 100 -0.88 6.99 9.28
C ALA A 100 0.36 7.21 10.16
N ILE A 101 1.53 6.71 9.73
CA ILE A 101 2.82 6.96 10.39
C ILE A 101 3.50 8.27 9.93
N MET A 102 2.74 9.18 9.31
CA MET A 102 3.14 10.52 8.89
C MET A 102 4.17 10.55 7.74
N PHE A 103 4.31 9.46 6.99
CA PHE A 103 5.12 9.47 5.78
C PHE A 103 4.47 10.34 4.69
N GLN A 104 5.28 11.11 3.98
CA GLN A 104 4.80 12.15 3.05
C GLN A 104 4.41 11.56 1.68
N ILE A 105 3.28 10.86 1.62
CA ILE A 105 2.77 10.25 0.38
C ILE A 105 2.42 11.29 -0.70
N ASN A 106 2.12 12.54 -0.31
CA ASN A 106 1.79 13.63 -1.25
C ASN A 106 2.98 14.08 -2.11
N LYS A 107 4.20 13.62 -1.82
CA LYS A 107 5.37 13.80 -2.71
C LYS A 107 5.25 13.00 -4.02
N TYR A 108 4.30 12.06 -4.09
CA TYR A 108 4.08 11.12 -5.19
C TYR A 108 2.69 11.39 -5.78
N PRO A 109 2.57 12.26 -6.79
CA PRO A 109 1.28 12.78 -7.24
C PRO A 109 0.36 11.71 -7.81
N ASN A 110 0.89 10.72 -8.54
CA ASN A 110 0.08 9.63 -9.11
C ASN A 110 -0.39 8.71 -7.98
N VAL A 111 0.48 8.40 -7.01
CA VAL A 111 0.09 7.61 -5.82
C VAL A 111 -0.97 8.34 -5.02
N ALA A 112 -0.82 9.63 -4.75
CA ALA A 112 -1.80 10.41 -3.97
C ALA A 112 -3.16 10.45 -4.68
N ALA A 113 -3.18 10.65 -6.00
CA ALA A 113 -4.40 10.64 -6.81
C ALA A 113 -5.07 9.26 -6.85
N TRP A 114 -4.28 8.20 -7.06
CA TRP A 114 -4.76 6.82 -7.01
C TRP A 114 -5.30 6.48 -5.61
N TYR A 115 -4.61 6.87 -4.54
CA TYR A 115 -4.99 6.52 -3.18
C TYR A 115 -6.37 7.09 -2.83
N LYS A 116 -6.63 8.36 -3.17
CA LYS A 116 -7.97 8.95 -3.02
C LYS A 116 -9.04 8.15 -3.76
N ARG A 117 -8.78 7.81 -5.02
CA ARG A 117 -9.70 7.03 -5.87
C ARG A 117 -9.94 5.63 -5.32
N ALA A 118 -8.89 4.99 -4.81
CA ALA A 118 -8.95 3.64 -4.29
C ALA A 118 -9.77 3.60 -2.99
N LYS A 119 -9.66 4.61 -2.11
CA LYS A 119 -10.55 4.75 -0.95
C LYS A 119 -12.02 4.84 -1.37
N GLU A 120 -12.34 5.70 -2.33
CA GLU A 120 -13.70 5.87 -2.85
C GLU A 120 -14.24 4.57 -3.47
N ALA A 121 -13.45 3.90 -4.31
CA ALA A 121 -13.85 2.65 -4.97
C ALA A 121 -13.99 1.48 -4.00
N MET A 122 -13.24 1.48 -2.89
CA MET A 122 -13.27 0.42 -1.89
C MET A 122 -14.23 0.69 -0.74
N ALA A 123 -14.86 1.87 -0.69
CA ALA A 123 -15.80 2.24 0.37
C ALA A 123 -16.94 1.22 0.51
N SER A 124 -17.52 0.75 -0.60
CA SER A 124 -18.58 -0.26 -0.59
C SER A 124 -18.13 -1.65 -0.12
N PHE A 125 -16.82 -1.89 -0.05
CA PHE A 125 -16.22 -3.11 0.49
C PHE A 125 -15.79 -2.95 1.96
N GLY A 126 -16.22 -1.86 2.61
CA GLY A 126 -15.94 -1.62 4.02
C GLY A 126 -14.57 -1.03 4.30
N TYR A 127 -13.94 -0.34 3.35
CA TYR A 127 -12.57 0.20 3.46
C TYR A 127 -12.27 0.88 4.82
N GLU A 128 -13.20 1.72 5.29
CA GLU A 128 -13.03 2.44 6.56
C GLU A 128 -12.88 1.48 7.75
N GLU A 129 -13.77 0.50 7.86
CA GLU A 129 -13.79 -0.47 8.96
C GLU A 129 -12.65 -1.49 8.86
N VAL A 130 -12.44 -2.04 7.66
CA VAL A 130 -11.53 -3.19 7.47
C VAL A 130 -10.07 -2.80 7.28
N ASN A 131 -9.78 -1.54 6.90
CA ASN A 131 -8.42 -1.07 6.64
C ASN A 131 -8.08 0.26 7.32
N GLN A 132 -8.86 1.33 7.11
CA GLN A 132 -8.48 2.66 7.60
C GLN A 132 -8.40 2.70 9.13
N ALA A 133 -9.38 2.13 9.83
CA ALA A 133 -9.40 2.06 11.29
C ALA A 133 -8.12 1.40 11.86
N GLY A 134 -7.70 0.27 11.28
CA GLY A 134 -6.48 -0.41 11.69
C GLY A 134 -5.21 0.38 11.37
N ALA A 135 -5.16 1.08 10.23
CA ALA A 135 -4.05 1.96 9.89
C ALA A 135 -3.94 3.14 10.88
N ASP A 136 -5.07 3.74 11.26
CA ASP A 136 -5.13 4.85 12.22
C ASP A 136 -4.67 4.41 13.61
N GLU A 137 -5.14 3.25 14.09
CA GLU A 137 -4.67 2.66 15.35
C GLU A 137 -3.16 2.42 15.33
N PHE A 138 -2.65 1.88 14.22
CA PHE A 138 -1.21 1.66 14.03
C PHE A 138 -0.43 2.98 14.03
N GLY A 139 -0.93 4.00 13.34
CA GLY A 139 -0.35 5.35 13.30
C GLY A 139 -0.33 6.02 14.68
N ASN A 140 -1.39 5.86 15.46
CA ASN A 140 -1.47 6.37 16.83
C ASN A 140 -0.46 5.70 17.75
N LEU A 141 -0.30 4.38 17.65
CA LEU A 141 0.76 3.66 18.38
C LEU A 141 2.14 4.18 18.00
N PHE A 142 2.41 4.36 16.70
CA PHE A 142 3.68 4.91 16.21
C PHE A 142 3.96 6.31 16.77
N LYS A 143 2.98 7.22 16.73
CA LYS A 143 3.08 8.58 17.29
C LYS A 143 3.33 8.57 18.79
N SER A 144 2.59 7.74 19.55
CA SER A 144 2.78 7.63 21.00
C SER A 144 4.21 7.19 21.37
N LYS A 145 4.83 6.34 20.55
CA LYS A 145 6.20 5.89 20.73
C LYS A 145 7.21 7.02 20.47
N LEU A 146 6.90 7.95 19.57
CA LEU A 146 7.72 9.14 19.33
C LEU A 146 7.56 10.18 20.44
N GLU A 147 6.33 10.43 20.92
CA GLU A 147 6.04 11.41 21.98
C GLU A 147 6.66 11.04 23.32
N GLN A 148 6.69 9.75 23.68
CA GLN A 148 7.40 9.25 24.87
C GLN A 148 8.92 9.54 24.85
N ARG A 149 9.45 10.09 23.75
CA ARG A 149 10.88 10.33 23.50
C ARG A 149 11.20 11.81 23.22
N ALA A 150 10.19 12.68 23.13
CA ALA A 150 10.36 14.13 22.95
C ALA A 150 10.56 14.81 24.31
#